data_AF-A0A968BUL1-F1
#
_entry.id   AF-A0A968BUL1-F1
#
_cell.length_a   1.000
_cell.length_b   1.000
_cell.length_c   1.000
_cell.angle_alpha   90.00
_cell.angle_beta   90.00
_cell.angle_gamma   90.00
#
_symmetry.space_group_name_H-M   'P 1'
#
loop_
_entity.id
_entity.type
_entity.pdbx_description
1 polymer ?
#
loop_
_entity_poly.entity_id
_entity_poly.type
_entity_poly.pdbx_seq_one_letter_code
_entity_poly.pdbx_strand_id
1 'polypeptide(L)'
;MATIENQATVRAYSSAFVASQEYYNMDAIEYELIIPALHENPEMAPEELAVVTSESAATSAERSTSAVALNEDWDALIAAVDAWALALEQGLPTYRQRYVGAFRAAKYFWQDPTARDLYDAA
;
A
#
# COMPACT_ATOMS: atom_id res chain seq x y z
N MET A 1 4.24 -6.19 0.04
CA MET A 1 4.18 -5.03 -0.86
C MET A 1 2.81 -4.37 -0.70
N ALA A 2 2.79 -3.08 -0.35
CA ALA A 2 1.58 -2.32 -0.03
C ALA A 2 0.84 -1.83 -1.29
N THR A 3 0.19 -2.74 -2.01
CA THR A 3 -0.68 -2.38 -3.15
C THR A 3 -2.13 -2.73 -2.85
N ILE A 4 -3.05 -2.01 -3.49
CA ILE A 4 -4.50 -2.22 -3.31
C ILE A 4 -4.95 -3.59 -3.82
N GLU A 5 -4.29 -4.13 -4.85
CA GLU A 5 -4.54 -5.46 -5.41
C GLU A 5 -4.12 -6.58 -4.43
N ASN A 6 -3.00 -6.40 -3.72
CA ASN A 6 -2.57 -7.33 -2.68
C ASN A 6 -3.51 -7.29 -1.48
N GLN A 7 -3.95 -6.09 -1.08
CA GLN A 7 -4.97 -5.92 -0.04
C GLN A 7 -6.27 -6.65 -0.43
N ALA A 8 -6.71 -6.51 -1.69
CA ALA A 8 -7.91 -7.18 -2.20
C ALA A 8 -7.80 -8.71 -2.15
N THR A 9 -6.61 -9.26 -2.40
CA THR A 9 -6.35 -10.71 -2.35
C THR A 9 -6.57 -11.29 -0.95
N VAL A 10 -6.26 -10.53 0.10
CA VAL A 10 -6.35 -11.00 1.50
C VAL A 10 -7.54 -10.44 2.27
N ARG A 11 -8.34 -9.55 1.67
CA ARG A 11 -9.50 -8.87 2.27
C ARG A 11 -10.48 -9.81 3.00
N ALA A 12 -10.66 -11.03 2.49
CA ALA A 12 -11.57 -12.01 3.08
C ALA A 12 -10.99 -12.76 4.30
N TYR A 13 -9.69 -12.66 4.53
CA TYR A 13 -8.95 -13.46 5.52
C TYR A 13 -8.27 -12.63 6.61
N SER A 14 -8.20 -11.31 6.42
CA SER A 14 -7.45 -10.40 7.30
C SER A 14 -8.31 -9.19 7.68
N SER A 15 -8.15 -8.69 8.91
CA SER A 15 -8.76 -7.45 9.38
C SER A 15 -7.94 -6.20 9.02
N ALA A 16 -6.65 -6.37 8.75
CA ALA A 16 -5.75 -5.31 8.36
C ALA A 16 -4.60 -5.84 7.50
N PHE A 17 -3.91 -4.93 6.82
CA PHE A 17 -2.73 -5.20 5.99
C PHE A 17 -1.60 -4.25 6.37
N VAL A 18 -0.49 -4.79 6.86
CA VAL A 18 0.72 -4.02 7.20
C VAL A 18 1.81 -4.33 6.19
N ALA A 19 2.28 -3.33 5.46
CA ALA A 19 3.30 -3.50 4.43
C ALA A 19 3.99 -2.19 4.06
N SER A 20 5.14 -2.31 3.41
CA SER A 20 5.81 -1.18 2.74
C SER A 20 5.43 -1.08 1.27
N GLN A 21 5.29 0.17 0.80
CA GLN A 21 5.21 0.54 -0.62
C GLN A 21 6.60 0.56 -1.27
N GLU A 22 7.64 0.74 -0.46
CA GLU A 22 9.03 0.73 -0.87
C GLU A 22 9.65 -0.67 -0.76
N TYR A 23 10.77 -0.82 -1.45
CA TYR A 23 11.65 -1.98 -1.36
C TYR A 23 12.18 -2.13 0.07
N TYR A 24 12.28 -3.36 0.56
CA TYR A 24 13.16 -3.69 1.66
C TYR A 24 14.44 -4.29 1.08
N ASN A 25 15.60 -3.75 1.46
CA ASN A 25 16.90 -4.22 1.02
C ASN A 25 17.24 -5.59 1.59
N MET A 26 18.47 -6.07 1.38
CA MET A 26 18.88 -7.43 1.77
C MET A 26 18.59 -7.80 3.24
N ASP A 27 18.62 -6.82 4.14
CA ASP A 27 18.39 -7.03 5.58
C ASP A 27 16.88 -7.19 5.91
N ALA A 28 16.01 -6.90 4.95
CA ALA A 28 14.57 -7.08 5.03
C ALA A 28 13.95 -6.42 6.28
N ILE A 29 12.91 -7.06 6.82
CA ILE A 29 12.30 -6.70 8.10
C ILE A 29 13.01 -7.52 9.18
N GLU A 30 13.43 -6.87 10.27
CA GLU A 30 14.12 -7.51 11.40
C GLU A 30 13.12 -8.29 12.28
N TYR A 31 12.81 -9.52 11.88
CA TYR A 31 11.83 -10.38 12.56
C TYR A 31 12.16 -10.65 14.03
N GLU A 32 13.44 -10.62 14.40
CA GLU A 32 13.91 -10.73 15.78
C GLU A 32 13.45 -9.57 16.68
N LEU A 33 13.05 -8.44 16.09
CA LEU A 33 12.45 -7.32 16.83
C LEU A 33 10.92 -7.41 16.81
N ILE A 34 10.34 -7.83 15.68
CA ILE A 34 8.87 -7.87 15.51
C ILE A 34 8.22 -9.05 16.23
N ILE A 35 8.76 -10.26 16.10
CA ILE A 35 8.15 -11.47 16.67
C ILE A 35 8.05 -11.37 18.20
N PRO A 36 9.10 -10.95 18.94
CA PRO A 36 8.97 -10.72 20.38
C PRO A 36 7.93 -9.65 20.73
N ALA A 37 7.88 -8.54 19.99
CA ALA A 37 6.90 -7.49 20.24
C ALA A 37 5.46 -7.99 20.05
N LEU A 38 5.20 -8.82 19.04
CA LEU A 38 3.90 -9.49 18.83
C LEU A 38 3.61 -10.56 19.90
N HIS A 39 4.62 -11.26 20.40
CA HIS A 39 4.45 -12.20 21.51
C HIS A 39 4.10 -11.49 22.82
N GLU A 40 4.71 -10.33 23.08
CA GLU A 40 4.46 -9.51 24.27
C GLU A 40 3.10 -8.79 24.20
N ASN A 41 2.69 -8.38 23.00
CA ASN A 41 1.38 -7.79 22.73
C ASN A 41 0.67 -8.48 21.56
N PRO A 42 0.02 -9.64 21.78
CA PRO A 42 -0.69 -10.37 20.73
C PRO A 42 -1.88 -9.61 20.12
N GLU A 43 -2.40 -8.63 20.84
CA GLU A 43 -3.52 -7.77 20.43
C GLU A 43 -3.02 -6.42 19.86
N MET A 44 -1.73 -6.33 19.48
CA MET A 44 -1.12 -5.13 18.91
C MET A 44 -1.95 -4.59 17.74
N ALA A 45 -2.27 -3.29 17.78
CA ALA A 45 -3.02 -2.67 16.71
C ALA A 45 -2.18 -2.67 15.41
N PRO A 46 -2.79 -2.79 14.23
CA PRO A 46 -2.07 -2.77 12.95
C PRO A 46 -1.18 -1.53 12.78
N GLU A 47 -1.63 -0.37 13.26
CA GLU A 47 -0.88 0.89 13.22
C GLU A 47 0.36 0.84 14.11
N GLU A 48 0.26 0.23 15.29
CA GLU A 48 1.41 0.00 16.17
C GLU A 48 2.41 -0.95 15.53
N LEU A 49 1.92 -2.03 14.90
CA LEU A 49 2.78 -2.96 14.17
C LEU A 49 3.50 -2.29 13.00
N ALA A 50 2.84 -1.37 12.29
CA ALA A 50 3.50 -0.59 11.23
C ALA A 50 4.63 0.29 11.80
N VAL A 51 4.42 0.93 12.95
CA VAL A 51 5.47 1.70 13.64
C VAL A 51 6.63 0.80 14.03
N VAL A 52 6.36 -0.33 14.71
CA VAL A 52 7.40 -1.30 15.11
C VAL A 52 8.18 -1.80 13.90
N THR A 53 7.48 -2.10 12.79
CA THR A 53 8.12 -2.53 11.55
C THR A 53 9.03 -1.44 10.97
N SER A 54 8.56 -0.20 10.93
CA SER A 54 9.35 0.95 10.46
C SER A 54 10.55 1.25 11.37
N GLU A 55 10.41 1.10 12.69
CA GLU A 55 11.50 1.28 13.65
C GLU A 55 12.52 0.14 13.58
N SER A 56 12.09 -1.09 13.34
CA SER A 56 12.98 -2.24 13.16
C SER A 56 13.93 -2.04 11.98
N ALA A 57 13.48 -1.33 10.95
CA ALA A 57 14.27 -0.99 9.77
C ALA A 57 15.02 0.37 9.91
N ALA A 58 15.18 0.92 11.13
CA ALA A 58 15.67 2.29 11.34
C ALA A 58 17.08 2.58 10.80
N THR A 59 17.93 1.55 10.67
CA THR A 59 19.26 1.61 10.05
C THR A 59 19.21 1.58 8.52
N SER A 60 18.10 1.14 7.92
CA SER A 60 17.84 1.23 6.49
C SER A 60 17.29 2.61 6.11
N ALA A 61 17.54 3.00 4.86
CA ALA A 61 16.93 4.18 4.25
C ALA A 61 15.42 3.97 3.98
N GLU A 62 14.92 2.75 4.15
CA GLU A 62 13.58 2.30 3.77
C GLU A 62 12.68 2.26 5.01
N ARG A 63 11.89 3.32 5.21
CA ARG A 63 11.18 3.57 6.49
C ARG A 63 9.66 3.63 6.37
N SER A 64 9.11 3.42 5.19
CA SER A 64 7.67 3.57 4.96
C SER A 64 6.95 2.25 5.15
N THR A 65 6.39 2.02 6.33
CA THR A 65 5.38 0.98 6.54
C THR A 65 4.04 1.64 6.74
N SER A 66 3.01 1.14 6.08
CA SER A 66 1.62 1.56 6.31
C SER A 66 0.78 0.40 6.84
N ALA A 67 -0.23 0.74 7.62
CA ALA A 67 -1.30 -0.15 8.01
C ALA A 67 -2.59 0.29 7.32
N VAL A 68 -3.28 -0.67 6.71
CA VAL A 68 -4.58 -0.44 6.08
C VAL A 68 -5.60 -1.33 6.75
N ALA A 69 -6.64 -0.74 7.34
CA ALA A 69 -7.79 -1.48 7.83
C ALA A 69 -8.58 -2.06 6.65
N LEU A 70 -8.93 -3.35 6.72
CA LEU A 70 -9.65 -4.08 5.68
C LEU A 70 -11.12 -4.22 6.08
N ASN A 71 -11.79 -3.07 6.23
CA ASN A 71 -13.16 -2.92 6.72
C ASN A 71 -14.08 -2.31 5.63
N GLU A 72 -15.24 -1.80 6.03
CA GLU A 72 -16.20 -1.15 5.12
C GLU A 72 -15.65 0.11 4.42
N ASP A 73 -14.70 0.83 5.04
CA ASP A 73 -14.05 1.98 4.40
C ASP A 73 -13.16 1.54 3.24
N TRP A 74 -12.48 0.40 3.39
CA TRP A 74 -11.71 -0.21 2.31
C TRP A 74 -12.63 -0.69 1.18
N ASP A 75 -13.78 -1.27 1.51
CA ASP A 75 -14.77 -1.67 0.49
C ASP A 75 -15.31 -0.45 -0.28
N ALA A 76 -15.55 0.66 0.43
CA ALA A 76 -15.95 1.93 -0.17
C ALA A 76 -14.85 2.51 -1.07
N LEU A 77 -13.58 2.42 -0.66
CA LEU A 77 -12.44 2.82 -1.49
C LEU A 77 -12.37 2.01 -2.79
N ILE A 78 -12.52 0.69 -2.74
CA ILE A 78 -12.53 -0.15 -3.94
C ILE A 78 -13.67 0.23 -4.87
N ALA A 79 -14.88 0.42 -4.35
CA ALA A 79 -16.01 0.84 -5.16
C ALA A 79 -15.77 2.21 -5.83
N ALA A 80 -15.09 3.13 -5.14
CA ALA A 80 -14.69 4.42 -5.71
C ALA A 80 -13.63 4.26 -6.82
N VAL A 81 -12.64 3.39 -6.62
CA VAL A 81 -11.61 3.08 -7.64
C VAL A 81 -12.24 2.44 -8.88
N ASP A 82 -13.19 1.52 -8.72
CA ASP A 82 -13.91 0.90 -9.83
C ASP A 82 -14.72 1.93 -10.62
N ALA A 83 -15.46 2.81 -9.92
CA ALA A 83 -16.21 3.89 -10.55
C ALA A 83 -15.28 4.85 -11.31
N TRP A 84 -14.12 5.17 -10.74
CA TRP A 84 -13.09 5.99 -11.37
C TRP A 84 -12.50 5.30 -12.61
N ALA A 85 -12.20 4.01 -12.55
CA ALA A 85 -11.69 3.24 -13.68
C ALA A 85 -12.67 3.23 -14.86
N LEU A 86 -13.97 3.04 -14.58
CA LEU A 86 -15.02 3.13 -15.60
C LEU A 86 -15.12 4.53 -16.23
N ALA A 87 -15.01 5.58 -15.40
CA ALA A 87 -15.02 6.96 -15.89
C ALA A 87 -13.80 7.26 -16.78
N LEU A 88 -12.62 6.76 -16.40
CA LEU A 88 -11.41 6.86 -17.22
C LEU A 88 -11.59 6.15 -18.56
N GLU A 89 -12.12 4.92 -18.57
CA GLU A 89 -12.35 4.15 -19.79
C GLU A 89 -13.28 4.90 -20.76
N GLN A 90 -14.40 5.43 -20.26
CA GLN A 90 -15.33 6.23 -21.04
C GLN A 90 -14.70 7.53 -21.58
N GLY A 91 -13.80 8.13 -20.81
CA GLY A 91 -13.08 9.34 -21.19
C GLY A 91 -11.89 9.12 -22.13
N LEU A 92 -11.40 7.88 -22.30
CA LEU A 92 -10.20 7.57 -23.09
C LEU A 92 -10.23 8.14 -24.51
N PRO A 93 -11.32 8.04 -25.29
CA PRO A 93 -11.36 8.57 -26.66
C PRO A 93 -11.12 10.08 -26.73
N THR A 94 -11.49 10.82 -25.68
CA THR A 94 -11.42 12.29 -25.64
C THR A 94 -10.18 12.80 -24.90
N TYR A 95 -9.78 12.14 -23.81
CA TYR A 95 -8.80 12.68 -22.85
C TYR A 95 -7.49 11.90 -22.76
N ARG A 96 -7.23 10.94 -23.66
CA ARG A 96 -6.05 10.06 -23.65
C ARG A 96 -4.74 10.76 -23.28
N GLN A 97 -4.42 11.89 -23.92
CA GLN A 97 -3.15 12.59 -23.68
C GLN A 97 -3.06 13.19 -22.26
N ARG A 98 -4.18 13.62 -21.69
CA ARG A 98 -4.24 14.12 -20.31
C ARG A 98 -3.99 12.99 -19.32
N TYR A 99 -4.61 11.82 -19.55
CA TYR A 99 -4.39 10.64 -18.71
C TYR A 99 -2.94 10.15 -18.77
N VAL A 100 -2.33 10.10 -19.97
CA VAL A 100 -0.90 9.77 -20.09
C VAL A 100 -0.02 10.77 -19.35
N GLY A 101 -0.36 12.06 -19.40
CA GLY A 101 0.33 13.10 -18.64
C GLY A 101 0.24 12.90 -17.13
N ALA A 102 -0.98 12.69 -16.62
CA ALA A 102 -1.23 12.44 -15.19
C ALA A 102 -0.52 11.17 -14.71
N PHE A 103 -0.66 10.06 -15.44
CA PHE A 103 -0.01 8.79 -15.10
C PHE A 103 1.52 8.91 -15.03
N ARG A 104 2.13 9.68 -15.95
CA ARG A 104 3.59 9.93 -15.93
C ARG A 104 4.03 10.82 -14.77
N ALA A 105 3.16 11.73 -14.32
CA ALA A 105 3.45 12.65 -13.22
C ALA A 105 3.28 11.99 -11.84
N ALA A 106 2.41 10.98 -11.73
CA ALA A 106 2.20 10.25 -10.48
C ALA A 106 3.49 9.56 -10.01
N LYS A 107 3.75 9.61 -8.70
CA LYS A 107 4.85 8.86 -8.09
C LYS A 107 4.73 7.37 -8.40
N TYR A 108 5.87 6.72 -8.47
CA TYR A 108 5.97 5.32 -8.81
C TYR A 108 7.02 4.64 -7.95
N PHE A 109 6.85 3.33 -7.78
CA PHE A 109 7.86 2.51 -7.14
C PHE A 109 9.01 2.23 -8.12
N TRP A 110 10.25 2.50 -7.74
CA TRP A 110 11.37 2.51 -8.71
C TRP A 110 11.66 1.14 -9.36
N GLN A 111 11.39 0.03 -8.67
CA GLN A 111 11.55 -1.32 -9.24
C GLN A 111 10.38 -1.75 -10.13
N ASP A 112 9.21 -1.13 -9.94
CA ASP A 112 8.04 -1.33 -10.78
C ASP A 112 7.45 0.02 -11.20
N PRO A 113 7.93 0.63 -12.30
CA PRO A 113 7.41 1.89 -12.81
C PRO A 113 5.94 1.85 -13.26
N THR A 114 5.32 0.67 -13.28
CA THR A 114 3.88 0.52 -13.55
C THR A 114 3.04 0.66 -12.27
N ALA A 115 3.62 0.38 -11.11
CA ALA A 115 3.01 0.65 -9.82
C ALA A 115 3.01 2.16 -9.55
N ARG A 116 1.83 2.78 -9.62
CA ARG A 116 1.61 4.19 -9.33
C ARG A 116 1.04 4.38 -7.95
N ASP A 117 1.43 5.48 -7.33
CA ASP A 117 0.78 5.95 -6.12
C ASP A 117 -0.69 6.26 -6.42
N LEU A 118 -1.60 5.62 -5.68
CA LEU A 118 -3.03 5.72 -5.91
C LEU A 118 -3.56 7.13 -5.62
N TYR A 119 -2.99 7.82 -4.64
CA TYR A 119 -3.39 9.17 -4.29
C TYR A 119 -2.95 10.17 -5.38
N ASP A 120 -1.75 10.01 -5.93
CA ASP A 120 -1.29 10.88 -7.02
C ASP A 120 -2.02 10.61 -8.35
N ALA A 121 -2.53 9.39 -8.54
CA ALA A 121 -3.22 9.01 -9.77
C ALA A 121 -4.68 9.51 -9.84
N ALA A 122 -5.35 9.63 -8.68
CA ALA A 122 -6.75 10.02 -8.54
C ALA A 122 -7.00 11.52 -8.77
#